data_AF-A0A9E6AH48-F1
#
_entry.id   AF-A0A9E6AH48-F1
#
_cell.length_a   1.000
_cell.length_b   1.000
_cell.length_c   1.000
_cell.angle_alpha   90.00
_cell.angle_beta   90.00
_cell.angle_gamma   90.00
#
_symmetry.space_group_name_H-M   'P 1'
#
loop_
_entity.id
_entity.type
_entity.pdbx_description
1 polymer ?
#
loop_
_entity_poly.entity_id
_entity_poly.type
_entity_poly.pdbx_seq_one_letter_code
_entity_poly.pdbx_strand_id
1 'polypeptide(L)'
;LTNLIGNAIKFTETGHVLVRVIGQPSDNMHEQAFSIRIEDTGIGIAPQMRKHIFGEFNQAEDQQNRKFEGTGLGLAITQHLVQMMKGNIWVESQLGEGACFGIELTLPIAPAVKSPKLPKLASLKRLAIVGDQDVNRAILARQIRTIGPDVACYEGGEQLLAAFKKGAAFDLVITDHDMHPMDGAELTEALSRLAPDCPVMLLSSGAIAALSDKERAQFASILSKPLMRQDLFAGLTRIDDVLSTPPSLGTSDEETAPKTARKPRRKTTTKRKPGRPPARARKSGSRAKNSSEGNLVVLAADDNRTNQLVFRKMTKDADISLTFANDGVEAVEAYKLLHPSLVFMDISMPGMDGMEATRNIRAYEREANLTPAPIIAMTAHAMDGDAERIMEAGLDEVLTKPVRKAPVMERISSAKTIFAKTG
;
A
#
# COMPACT_ATOMS: atom_id res chain seq x y z
N LEU A 1 -11.10 -16.40 -4.39
CA LEU A 1 -11.21 -14.96 -4.05
C LEU A 1 -11.08 -14.07 -5.28
N THR A 2 -9.88 -13.94 -5.90
CA THR A 2 -9.64 -13.04 -7.05
C THR A 2 -10.70 -13.15 -8.16
N ASN A 3 -11.14 -14.37 -8.50
CA ASN A 3 -12.19 -14.61 -9.49
C ASN A 3 -13.55 -14.00 -9.10
N LEU A 4 -13.97 -14.18 -7.84
CA LEU A 4 -15.25 -13.66 -7.33
C LEU A 4 -15.23 -12.13 -7.21
N ILE A 5 -14.12 -11.57 -6.73
CA ILE A 5 -13.92 -10.11 -6.62
C ILE A 5 -13.85 -9.48 -8.02
N GLY A 6 -13.15 -10.13 -8.97
CA GLY A 6 -13.09 -9.70 -10.36
C GLY A 6 -14.46 -9.70 -11.03
N ASN A 7 -15.26 -10.75 -10.84
CA ASN A 7 -16.64 -10.79 -11.33
C ASN A 7 -17.52 -9.69 -10.68
N ALA A 8 -17.46 -9.54 -9.35
CA ALA A 8 -18.21 -8.52 -8.64
C ALA A 8 -17.90 -7.10 -9.16
N ILE A 9 -16.63 -6.77 -9.40
CA ILE A 9 -16.22 -5.50 -10.01
C ILE A 9 -16.71 -5.40 -11.46
N LYS A 10 -16.56 -6.47 -12.26
CA LYS A 10 -16.95 -6.51 -13.68
C LYS A 10 -18.45 -6.23 -13.89
N PHE A 11 -19.29 -6.74 -13.00
CA PHE A 11 -20.75 -6.66 -13.12
C PHE A 11 -21.39 -5.50 -12.32
N THR A 12 -20.57 -4.63 -11.71
CA THR A 12 -21.00 -3.47 -10.91
C THR A 12 -20.50 -2.18 -11.55
N GLU A 13 -21.29 -1.62 -12.48
CA GLU A 13 -20.97 -0.36 -13.19
C GLU A 13 -21.08 0.86 -12.26
N THR A 14 -21.96 0.82 -11.27
CA THR A 14 -22.09 1.84 -10.20
C THR A 14 -22.41 1.19 -8.86
N GLY A 15 -22.12 1.88 -7.75
CA GLY A 15 -22.28 1.35 -6.39
C GLY A 15 -20.98 0.79 -5.83
N HIS A 16 -20.99 -0.41 -5.24
CA HIS A 16 -19.83 -0.92 -4.50
C HIS A 16 -19.68 -2.44 -4.50
N VAL A 17 -18.49 -2.91 -4.11
CA VAL A 17 -18.18 -4.32 -3.83
C VAL A 17 -17.62 -4.43 -2.40
N LEU A 18 -18.23 -5.29 -1.58
CA LEU A 18 -17.92 -5.46 -0.17
C LEU A 18 -17.46 -6.89 0.13
N VAL A 19 -16.21 -7.04 0.56
CA VAL A 19 -15.65 -8.33 1.01
C VAL A 19 -15.67 -8.42 2.52
N ARG A 20 -16.45 -9.37 3.07
CA ARG A 20 -16.53 -9.67 4.51
C ARG A 20 -15.83 -11.01 4.80
N VAL A 21 -14.99 -11.06 5.82
CA VAL A 21 -14.46 -12.31 6.39
C VAL A 21 -14.94 -12.43 7.83
N ILE A 22 -15.55 -13.56 8.18
CA ILE A 22 -16.14 -13.81 9.49
C ILE A 22 -15.66 -15.18 9.99
N GLY A 23 -14.92 -15.20 11.10
CA GLY A 23 -14.61 -16.44 11.82
C GLY A 23 -15.84 -16.93 12.57
N GLN A 24 -16.13 -18.22 12.46
CA GLN A 24 -17.20 -18.90 13.20
C GLN A 24 -16.60 -19.59 14.45
N PRO A 25 -17.36 -19.80 15.53
CA PRO A 25 -16.93 -20.67 16.63
C PRO A 25 -16.58 -22.07 16.11
N SER A 26 -15.53 -22.67 16.66
CA SER A 26 -15.05 -24.02 16.31
C SER A 26 -14.74 -24.76 17.61
N ASP A 27 -15.25 -25.98 17.74
CA ASP A 27 -14.96 -26.85 18.89
C ASP A 27 -13.51 -27.38 18.86
N ASN A 28 -12.86 -27.34 17.70
CA ASN A 28 -11.47 -27.75 17.53
C ASN A 28 -10.52 -26.55 17.72
N MET A 29 -9.76 -26.52 18.83
CA MET A 29 -8.75 -25.47 19.10
C MET A 29 -7.59 -25.42 18.08
N HIS A 30 -7.49 -26.38 17.16
CA HIS A 30 -6.48 -26.40 16.09
C HIS A 30 -7.03 -26.00 14.71
N GLU A 31 -8.34 -25.78 14.55
CA GLU A 31 -8.95 -25.45 13.26
C GLU A 31 -9.98 -24.31 13.38
N GLN A 32 -9.89 -23.33 12.48
CA GLN A 32 -10.78 -22.19 12.42
C GLN A 32 -11.74 -22.35 11.25
N ALA A 33 -13.04 -22.49 11.54
CA ALA A 33 -14.11 -22.33 10.57
C ALA A 33 -14.31 -20.84 10.25
N PHE A 34 -14.49 -20.47 8.99
CA PHE A 34 -14.79 -19.10 8.59
C PHE A 34 -15.57 -19.04 7.28
N SER A 35 -16.38 -17.99 7.15
CA SER A 35 -17.08 -17.63 5.92
C SER A 35 -16.49 -16.36 5.31
N ILE A 36 -16.31 -16.34 4.00
CA ILE A 36 -16.02 -15.15 3.21
C ILE A 36 -17.23 -14.84 2.34
N ARG A 37 -17.82 -13.65 2.47
CA ARG A 37 -18.87 -13.13 1.59
C ARG A 37 -18.27 -12.05 0.69
N ILE A 38 -18.53 -12.14 -0.61
CA ILE A 38 -18.24 -11.09 -1.61
C ILE A 38 -19.60 -10.60 -2.08
N GLU A 39 -19.99 -9.42 -1.63
CA GLU A 39 -21.27 -8.77 -1.92
C GLU A 39 -21.05 -7.65 -2.93
N ASP A 40 -21.95 -7.49 -3.89
CA ASP A 40 -21.94 -6.47 -4.91
C ASP A 40 -23.34 -5.88 -5.13
N THR A 41 -23.39 -4.64 -5.66
CA THR A 41 -24.62 -3.96 -6.05
C THR A 41 -24.78 -3.93 -7.58
N GLY A 42 -24.33 -4.99 -8.26
CA GLY A 42 -24.31 -5.07 -9.71
C GLY A 42 -25.65 -5.46 -10.34
N ILE A 43 -25.61 -5.91 -11.59
CA ILE A 43 -26.80 -6.37 -12.33
C ILE A 43 -27.52 -7.58 -11.69
N GLY A 44 -26.84 -8.32 -10.81
CA GLY A 44 -27.37 -9.53 -10.19
C GLY A 44 -27.57 -10.71 -11.16
N ILE A 45 -28.16 -11.80 -10.65
CA ILE A 45 -28.23 -13.10 -11.33
C ILE A 45 -29.65 -13.66 -11.21
N ALA A 46 -30.29 -13.84 -12.37
CA ALA A 46 -31.65 -14.37 -12.44
C ALA A 46 -31.77 -15.78 -11.81
N PRO A 47 -32.88 -16.13 -11.13
CA PRO A 47 -33.01 -17.37 -10.35
C PRO A 47 -32.66 -18.65 -11.11
N GLN A 48 -33.05 -18.73 -12.39
CA GLN A 48 -32.78 -19.87 -13.28
C GLN A 48 -31.28 -20.06 -13.60
N MET A 49 -30.48 -18.99 -13.56
CA MET A 49 -29.04 -19.04 -13.86
C MET A 49 -28.20 -19.41 -12.63
N ARG A 50 -28.69 -19.18 -11.40
CA ARG A 50 -27.93 -19.42 -10.14
C ARG A 50 -27.35 -20.84 -10.01
N LYS A 51 -27.98 -21.86 -10.60
CA LYS A 51 -27.46 -23.25 -10.65
C LYS A 51 -26.49 -23.49 -11.80
N HIS A 52 -26.59 -22.73 -12.88
CA HIS A 52 -25.80 -22.90 -14.11
C HIS A 52 -24.46 -22.17 -14.07
N ILE A 53 -24.34 -21.03 -13.36
CA ILE A 53 -23.11 -20.21 -13.33
C ILE A 53 -21.86 -20.93 -12.81
N PHE A 54 -22.00 -22.05 -12.10
CA PHE A 54 -20.85 -22.85 -11.62
C PHE A 54 -20.42 -23.95 -12.60
N GLY A 55 -21.16 -24.18 -13.69
CA GLY A 55 -20.78 -25.12 -14.74
C GLY A 55 -19.71 -24.54 -15.67
N GLU A 56 -18.91 -25.41 -16.28
CA GLU A 56 -17.89 -25.02 -17.25
C GLU A 56 -18.52 -24.40 -18.50
N PHE A 57 -17.90 -23.36 -19.05
CA PHE A 57 -18.33 -22.61 -20.24
C PHE A 57 -19.70 -21.91 -20.17
N ASN A 58 -20.48 -22.08 -19.09
CA ASN A 58 -21.79 -21.45 -18.92
C ASN A 58 -21.69 -19.94 -18.71
N GLN A 59 -21.97 -19.16 -19.76
CA GLN A 59 -22.25 -17.73 -19.66
C GLN A 59 -23.74 -17.48 -19.37
N ALA A 60 -24.06 -16.34 -18.75
CA ALA A 60 -25.43 -15.85 -18.65
C ALA A 60 -25.81 -15.07 -19.93
N GLU A 61 -26.32 -15.78 -20.94
CA GLU A 61 -26.62 -15.23 -22.28
C GLU A 61 -27.85 -14.28 -22.33
N ASP A 62 -27.78 -13.16 -21.63
CA ASP A 62 -28.68 -12.02 -21.80
C ASP A 62 -28.02 -10.91 -22.62
N GLN A 63 -28.82 -10.10 -23.34
CA GLN A 63 -28.28 -9.09 -24.27
C GLN A 63 -27.39 -8.04 -23.58
N GLN A 64 -27.60 -7.77 -22.30
CA GLN A 64 -26.76 -6.86 -21.49
C GLN A 64 -25.36 -7.45 -21.21
N ASN A 65 -25.23 -8.77 -21.08
CA ASN A 65 -23.96 -9.44 -20.77
C ASN A 65 -22.99 -9.53 -21.95
N ARG A 66 -23.43 -9.18 -23.17
CA ARG A 66 -22.57 -9.17 -24.38
C ARG A 66 -21.41 -8.16 -24.32
N LYS A 67 -21.41 -7.23 -23.36
CA LYS A 67 -20.24 -6.36 -23.06
C LYS A 67 -19.10 -7.08 -22.33
N PHE A 68 -19.32 -8.28 -21.79
CA PHE A 68 -18.48 -8.85 -20.72
C PHE A 68 -17.81 -10.18 -21.09
N GLU A 69 -16.89 -10.15 -22.06
CA GLU A 69 -16.11 -11.31 -22.54
C GLU A 69 -15.44 -12.13 -21.41
N GLY A 70 -15.38 -13.46 -21.56
CA GLY A 70 -14.68 -14.36 -20.63
C GLY A 70 -14.99 -15.83 -20.88
N THR A 71 -14.09 -16.73 -20.49
CA THR A 71 -14.13 -18.17 -20.84
C THR A 71 -15.22 -18.99 -20.12
N GLY A 72 -16.02 -18.40 -19.23
CA GLY A 72 -16.99 -19.11 -18.39
C GLY A 72 -16.39 -19.99 -17.28
N LEU A 73 -15.13 -20.44 -17.41
CA LEU A 73 -14.47 -21.38 -16.50
C LEU A 73 -14.21 -20.84 -15.07
N GLY A 74 -14.26 -19.52 -14.86
CA GLY A 74 -13.80 -18.91 -13.61
C GLY A 74 -14.53 -19.36 -12.35
N LEU A 75 -15.85 -19.52 -12.42
CA LEU A 75 -16.67 -19.99 -11.30
C LEU A 75 -16.56 -21.50 -11.09
N ALA A 76 -16.47 -22.30 -12.16
CA ALA A 76 -16.21 -23.74 -12.09
C ALA A 76 -14.88 -24.05 -11.40
N ILE A 77 -13.78 -23.39 -11.83
CA ILE A 77 -12.46 -23.50 -11.20
C ILE A 77 -12.52 -23.08 -9.72
N THR A 78 -13.25 -22.00 -9.40
CA THR A 78 -13.41 -21.54 -8.02
C THR A 78 -14.16 -22.56 -7.16
N GLN A 79 -15.21 -23.18 -7.69
CA GLN A 79 -15.96 -24.24 -7.00
C GLN A 79 -15.09 -25.49 -6.77
N HIS A 80 -14.36 -25.95 -7.79
CA HIS A 80 -13.50 -27.12 -7.65
C HIS A 80 -12.40 -26.89 -6.59
N LEU A 81 -11.76 -25.72 -6.58
CA LEU A 81 -10.77 -25.38 -5.54
C LEU A 81 -11.36 -25.36 -4.13
N VAL A 82 -12.58 -24.84 -3.95
CA VAL A 82 -13.27 -24.85 -2.64
C VAL A 82 -13.61 -26.28 -2.23
N GLN A 83 -14.07 -27.13 -3.14
CA GLN A 83 -14.34 -28.56 -2.87
C GLN A 83 -13.06 -29.33 -2.51
N MET A 84 -11.93 -29.08 -3.19
CA MET A 84 -10.62 -29.64 -2.82
C MET A 84 -10.18 -29.23 -1.40
N MET A 85 -10.54 -28.01 -0.98
CA MET A 85 -10.33 -27.51 0.38
C MET A 85 -11.39 -28.00 1.39
N LYS A 86 -12.28 -28.93 1.00
CA LYS A 86 -13.43 -29.43 1.78
C LYS A 86 -14.41 -28.33 2.25
N GLY A 87 -14.44 -27.21 1.52
CA GLY A 87 -15.35 -26.10 1.78
C GLY A 87 -16.66 -26.19 1.00
N ASN A 88 -17.51 -25.18 1.23
CA ASN A 88 -18.75 -24.95 0.51
C ASN A 88 -18.70 -23.61 -0.24
N ILE A 89 -19.40 -23.50 -1.37
CA ILE A 89 -19.55 -22.26 -2.13
C ILE A 89 -21.00 -22.10 -2.58
N TRP A 90 -21.56 -20.91 -2.41
CA TRP A 90 -22.96 -20.62 -2.71
C TRP A 90 -23.13 -19.20 -3.27
N VAL A 91 -24.32 -18.91 -3.83
CA VAL A 91 -24.69 -17.59 -4.33
C VAL A 91 -26.12 -17.20 -3.89
N GLU A 92 -26.23 -16.04 -3.27
CA GLU A 92 -27.48 -15.30 -3.04
C GLU A 92 -27.47 -14.13 -4.05
N SER A 93 -28.55 -13.85 -4.79
CA SER A 93 -28.54 -12.72 -5.75
C SER A 93 -29.94 -12.38 -6.25
N GLN A 94 -30.22 -11.11 -6.47
CA GLN A 94 -31.48 -10.61 -7.02
C GLN A 94 -31.20 -9.73 -8.26
N LEU A 95 -31.90 -10.00 -9.35
CA LEU A 95 -31.70 -9.32 -10.63
C LEU A 95 -32.06 -7.83 -10.50
N GLY A 96 -31.12 -6.94 -10.82
CA GLY A 96 -31.24 -5.50 -10.63
C GLY A 96 -30.85 -4.97 -9.24
N GLU A 97 -30.47 -5.85 -8.29
CA GLU A 97 -30.04 -5.46 -6.92
C GLU A 97 -28.63 -5.92 -6.57
N GLY A 98 -28.09 -6.93 -7.26
CA GLY A 98 -26.71 -7.40 -7.11
C GLY A 98 -26.57 -8.87 -6.68
N ALA A 99 -25.36 -9.28 -6.33
CA ALA A 99 -25.04 -10.64 -5.91
C ALA A 99 -24.20 -10.71 -4.62
N CYS A 100 -24.28 -11.85 -3.96
CA CYS A 100 -23.46 -12.23 -2.83
C CYS A 100 -22.94 -13.66 -3.03
N PHE A 101 -21.65 -13.80 -3.30
CA PHE A 101 -20.96 -15.08 -3.35
C PHE A 101 -20.37 -15.42 -1.98
N GLY A 102 -20.79 -16.52 -1.39
CA GLY A 102 -20.26 -17.04 -0.13
C GLY A 102 -19.30 -18.21 -0.36
N ILE A 103 -18.18 -18.22 0.36
CA ILE A 103 -17.29 -19.37 0.53
C ILE A 103 -17.21 -19.69 2.03
N GLU A 104 -17.35 -20.96 2.39
CA GLU A 104 -17.18 -21.47 3.76
C GLU A 104 -16.01 -22.45 3.79
N LEU A 105 -15.08 -22.29 4.73
CA LEU A 105 -13.86 -23.07 4.85
C LEU A 105 -13.54 -23.36 6.31
N THR A 106 -12.93 -24.51 6.57
CA THR A 106 -12.26 -24.81 7.85
C THR A 106 -10.78 -25.05 7.55
N LEU A 107 -9.90 -24.29 8.21
CA LEU A 107 -8.44 -24.38 8.00
C LEU A 107 -7.69 -24.52 9.32
N PRO A 108 -6.53 -25.23 9.34
CA PRO A 108 -5.71 -25.35 10.52
C PRO A 108 -5.14 -23.99 10.95
N ILE A 109 -5.17 -23.74 12.27
CA ILE A 109 -4.65 -22.52 12.89
C ILE A 109 -3.13 -22.61 12.93
N ALA A 110 -2.46 -21.77 12.14
CA ALA A 110 -1.01 -21.63 12.18
C ALA A 110 -0.54 -21.13 13.58
N PRO A 111 0.63 -21.58 14.08
CA PRO A 111 1.20 -21.07 15.32
C PRO A 111 1.26 -19.54 15.33
N ALA A 112 0.94 -18.91 16.46
CA ALA A 112 0.67 -17.49 16.56
C ALA A 112 1.87 -16.59 16.15
N VAL A 113 1.96 -16.29 14.85
CA VAL A 113 2.76 -15.19 14.32
C VAL A 113 2.29 -13.93 15.04
N LYS A 114 3.22 -13.20 15.68
CA LYS A 114 2.93 -12.02 16.51
C LYS A 114 1.94 -11.10 15.82
N SER A 115 0.69 -11.11 16.28
CA SER A 115 -0.38 -10.28 15.72
C SER A 115 0.06 -8.81 15.77
N PRO A 116 -0.12 -8.03 14.70
CA PRO A 116 0.24 -6.62 14.72
C PRO A 116 -0.53 -5.96 15.86
N LYS A 117 0.20 -5.42 16.85
CA LYS A 117 -0.42 -4.75 17.99
C LYS A 117 -1.22 -3.57 17.47
N LEU A 118 -2.50 -3.52 17.85
CA LEU A 118 -3.32 -2.33 17.63
C LEU A 118 -2.65 -1.14 18.34
N PRO A 119 -2.60 0.05 17.72
CA PRO A 119 -2.20 1.26 18.44
C PRO A 119 -3.17 1.51 19.60
N LYS A 120 -2.67 2.17 20.65
CA LYS A 120 -3.50 2.74 21.70
C LYS A 120 -3.40 4.25 21.56
N LEU A 121 -4.52 4.90 21.28
CA LEU A 121 -4.60 6.35 21.23
C LEU A 121 -4.88 6.88 22.65
N ALA A 122 -4.22 7.97 23.04
CA ALA A 122 -4.29 8.56 24.37
C ALA A 122 -5.12 9.85 24.42
N SER A 123 -5.04 10.65 23.36
CA SER A 123 -5.70 11.96 23.24
C SER A 123 -6.94 11.89 22.37
N LEU A 124 -6.87 11.22 21.20
CA LEU A 124 -7.99 10.99 20.30
C LEU A 124 -9.05 10.07 20.93
N LYS A 125 -10.25 10.62 21.21
CA LYS A 125 -11.36 9.93 21.90
C LYS A 125 -12.70 10.06 21.17
N ARG A 126 -12.93 11.15 20.42
CA ARG A 126 -14.15 11.46 19.67
C ARG A 126 -13.77 11.93 18.27
N LEU A 127 -14.00 11.09 17.26
CA LEU A 127 -13.73 11.41 15.86
C LEU A 127 -15.04 11.67 15.10
N ALA A 128 -14.97 12.53 14.09
CA ALA A 128 -16.00 12.63 13.05
C ALA A 128 -15.50 11.99 11.75
N ILE A 129 -16.37 11.29 11.03
CA ILE A 129 -16.12 10.81 9.66
C ILE A 129 -17.15 11.43 8.72
N VAL A 130 -16.67 12.07 7.65
CA VAL A 130 -17.49 12.64 6.59
C VAL A 130 -17.16 11.96 5.26
N GLY A 131 -18.18 11.63 4.47
CA GLY A 131 -18.05 11.00 3.16
C GLY A 131 -19.41 10.67 2.58
N ASP A 132 -19.55 10.67 1.27
CA ASP A 132 -20.80 10.36 0.55
C ASP A 132 -21.24 8.90 0.79
N GLN A 133 -20.31 7.95 0.75
CA GLN A 133 -20.58 6.52 0.72
C GLN A 133 -20.69 5.88 2.12
N ASP A 134 -21.92 5.50 2.48
CA ASP A 134 -22.28 4.83 3.75
C ASP A 134 -21.38 3.65 4.10
N VAL A 135 -21.06 2.82 3.12
CA VAL A 135 -20.24 1.61 3.28
C VAL A 135 -18.81 1.97 3.68
N ASN A 136 -18.24 3.02 3.08
CA ASN A 136 -16.92 3.53 3.44
C ASN A 136 -16.95 4.10 4.87
N ARG A 137 -17.93 4.96 5.19
CA ARG A 137 -18.10 5.51 6.55
C ARG A 137 -18.22 4.40 7.60
N ALA A 138 -19.03 3.36 7.33
CA ALA A 138 -19.25 2.24 8.23
C ALA A 138 -17.99 1.36 8.41
N ILE A 139 -17.24 1.09 7.34
CA ILE A 139 -15.96 0.37 7.40
C ILE A 139 -14.94 1.16 8.23
N LEU A 140 -14.75 2.45 7.94
CA LEU A 140 -13.81 3.32 8.65
C LEU A 140 -14.16 3.41 10.14
N ALA A 141 -15.44 3.69 10.47
CA ALA A 141 -15.91 3.75 11.84
C ALA A 141 -15.72 2.42 12.59
N ARG A 142 -15.97 1.28 11.94
CA ARG A 142 -15.69 -0.04 12.53
C ARG A 142 -14.20 -0.26 12.77
N GLN A 143 -13.32 0.16 11.85
CA GLN A 143 -11.87 0.03 12.05
C GLN A 143 -11.37 0.90 13.21
N ILE A 144 -11.82 2.15 13.30
CA ILE A 144 -11.39 3.11 14.32
C ILE A 144 -11.91 2.73 15.71
N ARG A 145 -13.17 2.30 15.83
CA ARG A 145 -13.72 1.81 17.11
C ARG A 145 -12.96 0.58 17.67
N THR A 146 -12.22 -0.18 16.83
CA THR A 146 -11.34 -1.26 17.36
C THR A 146 -10.06 -0.77 18.06
N ILE A 147 -9.72 0.52 18.00
CA ILE A 147 -8.52 1.08 18.65
C ILE A 147 -8.81 2.09 19.76
N GLY A 148 -10.10 2.33 20.09
CA GLY A 148 -10.51 3.11 21.26
C GLY A 148 -11.55 4.22 21.02
N PRO A 149 -11.40 5.10 20.01
CA PRO A 149 -12.26 6.28 19.88
C PRO A 149 -13.73 5.96 19.61
N ASP A 150 -14.60 6.79 20.16
CA ASP A 150 -15.96 6.96 19.64
C ASP A 150 -15.93 7.70 18.30
N VAL A 151 -16.92 7.44 17.46
CA VAL A 151 -16.96 7.90 16.07
C VAL A 151 -18.38 8.32 15.71
N ALA A 152 -18.57 9.59 15.35
CA ALA A 152 -19.75 10.09 14.65
C ALA A 152 -19.54 9.98 13.12
N CYS A 153 -20.62 9.75 12.37
CA CYS A 153 -20.59 9.68 10.91
C CYS A 153 -21.58 10.67 10.30
N TYR A 154 -21.19 11.33 9.22
CA TYR A 154 -21.96 12.36 8.51
C TYR A 154 -21.86 12.14 7.00
N GLU A 155 -22.95 12.36 6.27
CA GLU A 155 -23.01 12.14 4.82
C GLU A 155 -22.35 13.27 4.00
N GLY A 156 -22.18 14.45 4.61
CA GLY A 156 -21.56 15.60 3.96
C GLY A 156 -21.21 16.73 4.94
N GLY A 157 -20.38 17.67 4.47
CA GLY A 157 -19.79 18.72 5.30
C GLY A 157 -20.79 19.60 6.06
N GLU A 158 -21.93 19.93 5.45
CA GLU A 158 -22.98 20.73 6.09
C GLU A 158 -23.52 20.11 7.39
N GLN A 159 -23.67 18.78 7.42
CA GLN A 159 -24.17 18.07 8.60
C GLN A 159 -23.18 18.18 9.77
N LEU A 160 -21.88 18.05 9.49
CA LEU A 160 -20.82 18.22 10.48
C LEU A 160 -20.73 19.68 10.97
N LEU A 161 -20.78 20.65 10.05
CA LEU A 161 -20.78 22.08 10.41
C LEU A 161 -22.01 22.46 11.25
N ALA A 162 -23.16 21.85 10.98
CA ALA A 162 -24.37 21.99 11.81
C ALA A 162 -24.23 21.33 13.19
N ALA A 163 -23.43 20.26 13.32
CA ALA A 163 -23.12 19.65 14.62
C ALA A 163 -22.17 20.53 15.45
N PHE A 164 -21.10 21.07 14.87
CA PHE A 164 -20.21 22.03 15.55
C PHE A 164 -20.98 23.28 16.00
N LYS A 165 -21.86 23.85 15.15
CA LYS A 165 -22.76 24.96 15.52
C LYS A 165 -23.72 24.64 16.67
N LYS A 166 -23.97 23.36 16.98
CA LYS A 166 -24.76 22.88 18.13
C LYS A 166 -23.89 22.53 19.35
N GLY A 167 -22.59 22.84 19.33
CA GLY A 167 -21.66 22.56 20.43
C GLY A 167 -21.08 21.15 20.43
N ALA A 168 -21.14 20.40 19.32
CA ALA A 168 -20.39 19.15 19.20
C ALA A 168 -18.89 19.45 19.06
N ALA A 169 -18.06 18.72 19.81
CA ALA A 169 -16.60 18.76 19.71
C ALA A 169 -16.04 17.40 19.26
N PHE A 170 -14.94 17.43 18.51
CA PHE A 170 -14.22 16.26 18.01
C PHE A 170 -12.71 16.54 18.09
N ASP A 171 -11.92 15.51 18.41
CA ASP A 171 -10.47 15.62 18.54
C ASP A 171 -9.76 15.50 17.17
N LEU A 172 -10.49 15.01 16.15
CA LEU A 172 -10.08 14.89 14.75
C LEU A 172 -11.32 14.71 13.86
N VAL A 173 -11.35 15.41 12.72
CA VAL A 173 -12.25 15.15 11.60
C VAL A 173 -11.51 14.32 10.55
N ILE A 174 -12.14 13.27 10.05
CA ILE A 174 -11.68 12.53 8.86
C ILE A 174 -12.71 12.82 7.76
N THR A 175 -12.26 13.30 6.61
CA THR A 175 -13.12 13.61 5.47
C THR A 175 -12.62 12.94 4.20
N ASP A 176 -13.54 12.42 3.40
CA ASP A 176 -13.26 12.20 1.99
C ASP A 176 -13.02 13.53 1.26
N HIS A 177 -12.22 13.50 0.20
CA HIS A 177 -11.95 14.66 -0.65
C HIS A 177 -13.12 14.95 -1.59
N ASP A 178 -13.48 13.95 -2.39
CA ASP A 178 -14.39 14.07 -3.52
C ASP A 178 -15.85 13.93 -3.03
N MET A 179 -16.42 15.03 -2.53
CA MET A 179 -17.78 15.09 -1.95
C MET A 179 -18.61 16.20 -2.58
N HIS A 180 -19.94 16.07 -2.55
CA HIS A 180 -20.89 17.06 -3.07
C HIS A 180 -22.03 17.28 -2.06
N PRO A 181 -22.63 18.49 -1.97
CA PRO A 181 -22.31 19.71 -2.72
C PRO A 181 -21.08 20.47 -2.20
N MET A 182 -20.48 20.03 -1.09
CA MET A 182 -19.31 20.63 -0.45
C MET A 182 -18.19 19.60 -0.38
N ASP A 183 -17.00 19.96 -0.86
CA ASP A 183 -15.84 19.06 -0.90
C ASP A 183 -15.03 19.03 0.42
N GLY A 184 -14.02 18.15 0.51
CA GLY A 184 -13.18 18.00 1.69
C GLY A 184 -12.27 19.20 2.01
N ALA A 185 -11.91 20.01 1.01
CA ALA A 185 -11.13 21.23 1.17
C ALA A 185 -12.01 22.42 1.58
N GLU A 186 -13.17 22.61 0.94
CA GLU A 186 -14.18 23.61 1.34
C GLU A 186 -14.67 23.38 2.77
N LEU A 187 -14.92 22.12 3.15
CA LEU A 187 -15.25 21.74 4.52
C LEU A 187 -14.12 22.11 5.49
N THR A 188 -12.86 21.92 5.09
CA THR A 188 -11.70 22.24 5.94
C THR A 188 -11.53 23.76 6.10
N GLU A 189 -11.72 24.55 5.05
CA GLU A 189 -11.74 26.01 5.19
C GLU A 189 -12.92 26.47 6.08
N ALA A 190 -14.10 25.88 5.92
CA ALA A 190 -15.25 26.19 6.78
C ALA A 190 -15.02 25.81 8.26
N LEU A 191 -14.35 24.68 8.52
CA LEU A 191 -13.97 24.25 9.87
C LEU A 191 -12.90 25.16 10.48
N SER A 192 -11.91 25.62 9.70
CA SER A 192 -10.86 26.53 10.19
C SER A 192 -11.40 27.82 10.84
N ARG A 193 -12.61 28.26 10.43
CA ARG A 193 -13.29 29.44 10.94
C ARG A 193 -14.21 29.16 12.15
N LEU A 194 -14.51 27.90 12.42
CA LEU A 194 -15.52 27.46 13.41
C LEU A 194 -14.92 26.65 14.57
N ALA A 195 -13.85 25.90 14.30
CA ALA A 195 -13.12 25.07 15.25
C ALA A 195 -11.63 24.98 14.81
N PRO A 196 -10.86 26.09 14.88
CA PRO A 196 -9.48 26.17 14.36
C PRO A 196 -8.51 25.15 14.96
N ASP A 197 -8.74 24.74 16.22
CA ASP A 197 -7.91 23.76 16.93
C ASP A 197 -8.25 22.30 16.58
N CYS A 198 -9.26 22.05 15.74
CA CYS A 198 -9.69 20.70 15.36
C CYS A 198 -8.93 20.24 14.10
N PRO A 199 -8.01 19.26 14.18
CA PRO A 199 -7.28 18.78 13.02
C PRO A 199 -8.19 18.05 12.04
N VAL A 200 -7.86 18.13 10.74
CA VAL A 200 -8.55 17.40 9.66
C VAL A 200 -7.60 16.42 8.97
N MET A 201 -8.07 15.19 8.74
CA MET A 201 -7.42 14.17 7.91
C MET A 201 -8.20 13.98 6.61
N LEU A 202 -7.52 14.09 5.47
CA LEU A 202 -8.11 13.92 4.15
C LEU A 202 -7.92 12.49 3.61
N LEU A 203 -8.96 11.94 3.01
CA LEU A 203 -8.95 10.67 2.26
C LEU A 203 -9.22 10.97 0.78
N SER A 204 -8.18 11.02 -0.05
CA SER A 204 -8.31 11.36 -1.47
C SER A 204 -8.34 10.11 -2.37
N SER A 205 -9.24 10.13 -3.35
CA SER A 205 -9.32 9.12 -4.41
C SER A 205 -8.35 9.39 -5.57
N GLY A 206 -7.92 10.65 -5.71
CA GLY A 206 -7.06 11.12 -6.79
C GLY A 206 -5.58 11.21 -6.43
N ALA A 207 -4.79 11.75 -7.36
CA ALA A 207 -3.39 12.03 -7.12
C ALA A 207 -3.26 13.18 -6.10
N ILE A 208 -2.73 12.88 -4.91
CA ILE A 208 -2.40 13.88 -3.86
C ILE A 208 -1.47 14.98 -4.42
N ALA A 209 -0.73 14.69 -5.49
CA ALA A 209 0.03 15.64 -6.32
C ALA A 209 -0.78 16.86 -6.82
N ALA A 210 -2.09 16.73 -7.04
CA ALA A 210 -2.93 17.81 -7.55
C ALA A 210 -3.31 18.88 -6.51
N LEU A 211 -3.22 18.55 -5.21
CA LEU A 211 -3.46 19.52 -4.12
C LEU A 211 -2.29 20.51 -4.04
N SER A 212 -2.58 21.81 -4.03
CA SER A 212 -1.58 22.86 -3.83
C SER A 212 -0.98 22.82 -2.42
N ASP A 213 0.20 23.41 -2.25
CA ASP A 213 0.85 23.49 -0.94
C ASP A 213 0.00 24.23 0.12
N LYS A 214 -0.84 25.18 -0.31
CA LYS A 214 -1.79 25.89 0.56
C LYS A 214 -2.93 24.99 1.05
N GLU A 215 -3.43 24.09 0.22
CA GLU A 215 -4.44 23.11 0.62
C GLU A 215 -3.82 22.04 1.50
N ARG A 216 -2.67 21.49 1.09
CA ARG A 216 -1.90 20.50 1.86
C ARG A 216 -1.61 20.95 3.29
N ALA A 217 -1.23 22.22 3.47
CA ALA A 217 -0.92 22.80 4.79
C ALA A 217 -2.12 22.91 5.75
N GLN A 218 -3.36 22.73 5.28
CA GLN A 218 -4.56 22.75 6.12
C GLN A 218 -4.90 21.39 6.73
N PHE A 219 -4.31 20.30 6.23
CA PHE A 219 -4.57 18.94 6.69
C PHE A 219 -3.48 18.42 7.62
N ALA A 220 -3.87 17.89 8.78
CA ALA A 220 -2.98 17.20 9.70
C ALA A 220 -2.46 15.86 9.14
N SER A 221 -3.19 15.26 8.19
CA SER A 221 -2.69 14.13 7.39
C SER A 221 -3.51 13.97 6.10
N ILE A 222 -2.88 13.43 5.06
CA ILE A 222 -3.54 13.09 3.78
C ILE A 222 -3.21 11.64 3.45
N LEU A 223 -4.22 10.82 3.19
CA LEU A 223 -4.09 9.41 2.85
C LEU A 223 -4.74 9.14 1.48
N SER A 224 -4.16 8.20 0.73
CA SER A 224 -4.70 7.78 -0.57
C SER A 224 -5.64 6.58 -0.43
N LYS A 225 -6.74 6.57 -1.19
CA LYS A 225 -7.54 5.38 -1.43
C LYS A 225 -6.82 4.50 -2.49
N PRO A 226 -6.94 3.15 -2.47
CA PRO A 226 -7.64 2.34 -1.48
C PRO A 226 -6.91 2.34 -0.13
N LEU A 227 -7.62 2.72 0.93
CA LEU A 227 -7.02 2.98 2.24
C LEU A 227 -6.64 1.68 2.96
N MET A 228 -5.35 1.47 3.21
CA MET A 228 -4.89 0.35 4.02
C MET A 228 -5.05 0.64 5.51
N ARG A 229 -5.50 -0.37 6.28
CA ARG A 229 -5.63 -0.29 7.75
C ARG A 229 -4.33 0.12 8.46
N GLN A 230 -3.17 -0.22 7.90
CA GLN A 230 -1.87 0.17 8.45
C GLN A 230 -1.60 1.67 8.29
N ASP A 231 -1.93 2.25 7.13
CA ASP A 231 -1.70 3.67 6.85
C ASP A 231 -2.68 4.56 7.62
N LEU A 232 -3.96 4.14 7.75
CA LEU A 232 -4.93 4.77 8.63
C LEU A 232 -4.42 4.80 10.09
N PHE A 233 -3.96 3.66 10.60
CA PHE A 233 -3.47 3.57 11.98
C PHE A 233 -2.17 4.36 12.20
N ALA A 234 -1.28 4.40 11.21
CA ALA A 234 -0.07 5.24 11.26
C ALA A 234 -0.43 6.74 11.23
N GLY A 235 -1.40 7.16 10.40
CA GLY A 235 -1.93 8.51 10.36
C GLY A 235 -2.52 8.94 11.71
N LEU A 236 -3.41 8.12 12.27
CA LEU A 236 -4.04 8.37 13.57
C LEU A 236 -3.01 8.43 14.71
N THR A 237 -2.01 7.54 14.72
CA THR A 237 -0.98 7.54 15.76
C THR A 237 -0.14 8.82 15.70
N ARG A 238 0.26 9.30 14.51
CA ARG A 238 1.01 10.56 14.37
C ARG A 238 0.24 11.78 14.88
N ILE A 239 -1.07 11.84 14.63
CA ILE A 239 -1.91 12.94 15.14
C ILE A 239 -2.06 12.83 16.65
N ASP A 240 -2.25 11.62 17.20
CA ASP A 240 -2.33 11.39 18.63
C ASP A 240 -1.03 11.71 19.37
N ASP A 241 0.14 11.41 18.78
CA ASP A 241 1.46 11.79 19.31
C ASP A 241 1.62 13.33 19.39
N VAL A 242 1.18 14.05 18.35
CA VAL A 242 1.21 15.52 18.32
C VAL A 242 0.27 16.11 19.37
N LEU A 243 -0.98 15.64 19.45
CA LEU A 243 -1.97 16.11 20.43
C LEU A 243 -1.60 15.74 21.89
N SER A 244 -0.88 14.63 22.07
CA SER A 244 -0.41 14.18 23.40
C SER A 244 0.87 14.89 23.86
N THR A 245 1.53 15.65 22.99
CA THR A 245 2.70 16.45 23.36
C THR A 245 2.23 17.75 24.02
N PRO A 246 2.51 17.98 25.32
CA PRO A 246 2.05 19.20 25.97
C PRO A 246 2.73 20.42 25.34
N PRO A 247 2.03 21.55 25.15
CA PRO A 247 2.61 22.76 24.58
C PRO A 247 3.77 23.22 25.46
N SER A 248 4.99 23.16 24.92
CA SER A 248 6.18 23.64 25.62
C SER A 248 6.10 25.15 25.77
N LEU A 249 5.79 25.61 26.99
CA LEU A 249 5.84 27.02 27.37
C LEU A 249 7.16 27.62 26.91
N GLY A 250 7.06 28.57 25.97
CA GLY A 250 8.19 28.96 25.14
C GLY A 250 9.23 29.81 25.86
N THR A 251 10.46 29.70 25.38
CA THR A 251 11.41 30.82 25.33
C THR A 251 11.79 31.02 23.88
N SER A 252 11.70 32.25 23.41
CA SER A 252 12.16 32.66 22.08
C SER A 252 13.69 32.73 22.01
N ASP A 253 14.17 33.00 20.79
CA ASP A 253 15.43 33.68 20.45
C ASP A 253 16.73 32.86 20.25
N GLU A 254 17.42 33.29 19.19
CA GLU A 254 18.84 33.15 18.82
C GLU A 254 19.45 31.76 18.52
N GLU A 255 19.25 31.40 17.25
CA GLU A 255 20.27 31.00 16.26
C GLU A 255 21.78 31.07 16.64
N THR A 256 22.56 30.21 15.97
CA THR A 256 24.04 30.17 15.85
C THR A 256 24.86 29.58 17.00
N ALA A 257 25.91 28.85 16.59
CA ALA A 257 26.98 28.30 17.42
C ALA A 257 28.33 28.61 16.72
N PRO A 258 29.51 28.08 17.13
CA PRO A 258 29.93 27.53 18.43
C PRO A 258 31.26 28.16 18.94
N LYS A 259 31.45 28.37 20.26
CA LYS A 259 32.78 28.75 20.81
C LYS A 259 33.26 27.98 22.04
N THR A 260 34.56 27.74 22.02
CA THR A 260 35.38 26.74 22.71
C THR A 260 35.85 27.10 24.12
N ALA A 261 36.11 26.06 24.94
CA ALA A 261 36.95 26.07 26.15
C ALA A 261 36.43 26.91 27.36
N ARG A 262 36.88 26.73 28.62
CA ARG A 262 38.01 25.97 29.21
C ARG A 262 37.69 25.63 30.69
N LYS A 263 38.18 24.52 31.26
CA LYS A 263 38.10 24.22 32.72
C LYS A 263 39.48 23.89 33.33
N PRO A 264 39.80 24.33 34.57
CA PRO A 264 41.04 23.99 35.28
C PRO A 264 40.97 22.65 36.03
N ARG A 265 42.12 22.18 36.56
CA ARG A 265 42.30 20.88 37.24
C ARG A 265 42.61 21.04 38.74
N ARG A 266 42.34 20.01 39.56
CA ARG A 266 43.03 19.75 40.85
C ARG A 266 43.30 18.24 41.02
N LYS A 267 44.10 17.85 42.03
CA LYS A 267 44.71 16.50 42.18
C LYS A 267 44.59 15.92 43.60
N THR A 268 44.44 14.59 43.71
CA THR A 268 45.04 13.64 44.70
C THR A 268 45.09 12.23 44.04
N THR A 269 45.87 11.18 44.35
CA THR A 269 46.95 10.79 45.31
C THR A 269 46.56 10.00 46.58
N THR A 270 47.05 8.77 46.90
CA THR A 270 47.62 7.62 46.12
C THR A 270 48.02 6.46 47.05
N LYS A 271 47.85 5.16 46.67
CA LYS A 271 48.83 4.03 46.90
C LYS A 271 48.37 2.63 46.38
N ARG A 272 49.23 2.00 45.55
CA ARG A 272 49.83 0.61 45.55
C ARG A 272 49.09 -0.57 46.23
N LYS A 273 49.21 -1.87 45.83
CA LYS A 273 49.72 -2.70 44.67
C LYS A 273 49.61 -4.21 45.11
N PRO A 274 49.99 -5.29 44.34
CA PRO A 274 50.06 -5.54 42.88
C PRO A 274 49.39 -6.89 42.43
N GLY A 275 49.31 -7.21 41.11
CA GLY A 275 49.05 -8.61 40.67
C GLY A 275 48.66 -8.88 39.21
N ARG A 276 49.66 -9.12 38.31
CA ARG A 276 49.54 -9.58 36.90
C ARG A 276 48.68 -8.73 35.92
N PRO A 277 48.80 -8.92 34.57
CA PRO A 277 48.47 -7.88 33.59
C PRO A 277 47.08 -8.01 32.92
N PRO A 278 46.40 -6.89 32.61
CA PRO A 278 45.20 -6.88 31.77
C PRO A 278 45.52 -6.88 30.28
N ALA A 279 44.70 -7.57 29.47
CA ALA A 279 44.72 -7.44 28.02
C ALA A 279 44.28 -6.03 27.56
N ARG A 280 44.73 -5.59 26.39
CA ARG A 280 44.44 -4.25 25.84
C ARG A 280 42.95 -4.03 25.59
N ALA A 281 42.28 -3.26 26.44
CA ALA A 281 41.04 -2.60 26.09
C ALA A 281 41.28 -1.64 24.91
N ARG A 282 40.54 -1.83 23.80
CA ARG A 282 40.59 -0.96 22.63
C ARG A 282 39.51 0.13 22.74
N LYS A 283 39.88 1.37 22.45
CA LYS A 283 38.97 2.52 22.48
C LYS A 283 37.90 2.39 21.38
N SER A 284 36.63 2.50 21.75
CA SER A 284 35.52 2.64 20.80
C SER A 284 35.42 4.08 20.31
N GLY A 285 36.23 4.42 19.30
CA GLY A 285 36.23 5.75 18.68
C GLY A 285 36.90 5.72 17.30
N SER A 286 36.12 6.05 16.27
CA SER A 286 36.51 6.23 14.86
C SER A 286 37.47 5.21 14.22
N ARG A 287 36.92 4.34 13.37
CA ARG A 287 37.35 4.29 11.97
C ARG A 287 36.22 3.72 11.09
N ALA A 288 35.92 4.40 9.99
CA ALA A 288 35.01 3.89 8.98
C ALA A 288 35.60 2.64 8.31
N LYS A 289 34.74 1.67 7.97
CA LYS A 289 35.07 0.57 7.05
C LYS A 289 34.71 0.99 5.62
N ASN A 290 35.58 1.76 5.00
CA ASN A 290 35.76 1.65 3.55
C ASN A 290 36.63 0.40 3.30
N SER A 291 36.49 -0.39 2.23
CA SER A 291 35.47 -0.51 1.16
C SER A 291 35.98 -1.60 0.21
N SER A 292 35.14 -2.44 -0.42
CA SER A 292 35.41 -3.14 -1.72
C SER A 292 34.50 -4.35 -2.05
N GLU A 293 33.24 -4.39 -1.62
CA GLU A 293 32.22 -5.21 -2.32
C GLU A 293 31.00 -4.30 -2.53
N GLY A 294 30.66 -4.05 -3.79
CA GLY A 294 29.56 -3.15 -4.16
C GLY A 294 28.23 -3.87 -4.04
N ASN A 295 27.31 -3.32 -3.25
CA ASN A 295 25.96 -3.89 -3.14
C ASN A 295 25.17 -3.56 -4.42
N LEU A 296 24.60 -4.58 -5.07
CA LEU A 296 23.99 -4.42 -6.40
C LEU A 296 22.80 -3.47 -6.31
N VAL A 297 22.86 -2.33 -6.99
CA VAL A 297 21.75 -1.37 -7.06
C VAL A 297 20.74 -1.89 -8.08
N VAL A 298 19.49 -2.05 -7.66
CA VAL A 298 18.40 -2.57 -8.48
C VAL A 298 17.25 -1.57 -8.47
N LEU A 299 16.74 -1.23 -9.64
CA LEU A 299 15.51 -0.45 -9.80
C LEU A 299 14.37 -1.37 -10.23
N ALA A 300 13.17 -1.17 -9.67
CA ALA A 300 11.96 -1.87 -10.08
C ALA A 300 10.81 -0.87 -10.30
N ALA A 301 10.40 -0.69 -11.56
CA ALA A 301 9.25 0.13 -11.93
C ALA A 301 8.02 -0.78 -12.10
N ASP A 302 6.96 -0.52 -11.34
CA ASP A 302 5.64 -1.15 -11.44
C ASP A 302 4.64 -0.25 -10.69
N ASP A 303 3.56 0.18 -11.35
CA ASP A 303 2.60 1.15 -10.80
C ASP A 303 1.80 0.57 -9.62
N ASN A 304 1.69 -0.75 -9.57
CA ASN A 304 0.87 -1.43 -8.60
C ASN A 304 1.66 -1.73 -7.32
N ARG A 305 1.39 -0.95 -6.26
CA ARG A 305 1.93 -1.15 -4.90
C ARG A 305 1.83 -2.61 -4.40
N THR A 306 0.86 -3.39 -4.88
CA THR A 306 0.75 -4.84 -4.57
C THR A 306 1.86 -5.65 -5.22
N ASN A 307 2.15 -5.41 -6.49
CA ASN A 307 3.27 -6.04 -7.21
C ASN A 307 4.59 -5.62 -6.58
N GLN A 308 4.79 -4.34 -6.28
CA GLN A 308 5.97 -3.85 -5.56
C GLN A 308 6.17 -4.59 -4.22
N LEU A 309 5.10 -4.78 -3.43
CA LEU A 309 5.14 -5.51 -2.16
C LEU A 309 5.44 -7.01 -2.34
N VAL A 310 4.93 -7.64 -3.40
CA VAL A 310 5.24 -9.03 -3.76
C VAL A 310 6.71 -9.16 -4.18
N PHE A 311 7.18 -8.28 -5.07
CA PHE A 311 8.56 -8.24 -5.56
C PHE A 311 9.54 -8.04 -4.40
N ARG A 312 9.29 -7.05 -3.52
CA ARG A 312 10.06 -6.80 -2.29
C ARG A 312 10.11 -8.00 -1.34
N LYS A 313 9.06 -8.84 -1.30
CA LYS A 313 9.06 -10.10 -0.53
C LYS A 313 9.84 -11.22 -1.23
N MET A 314 9.85 -11.24 -2.57
CA MET A 314 10.66 -12.20 -3.33
C MET A 314 12.16 -11.93 -3.16
N THR A 315 12.57 -10.67 -3.26
CA THR A 315 13.98 -10.23 -3.21
C THR A 315 14.51 -9.94 -1.80
N LYS A 316 13.68 -9.98 -0.76
CA LYS A 316 14.04 -9.65 0.64
C LYS A 316 15.33 -10.31 1.16
N ASP A 317 15.59 -11.55 0.73
CA ASP A 317 16.74 -12.36 1.19
C ASP A 317 17.96 -12.20 0.27
N ALA A 318 17.85 -11.39 -0.79
CA ALA A 318 18.95 -11.00 -1.66
C ALA A 318 19.66 -9.77 -1.07
N ASP A 319 20.97 -9.84 -0.99
CA ASP A 319 21.80 -8.66 -0.69
C ASP A 319 21.83 -7.74 -1.92
N ILE A 320 20.86 -6.81 -2.00
CA ILE A 320 20.72 -5.80 -3.06
C ILE A 320 20.24 -4.47 -2.46
N SER A 321 20.56 -3.35 -3.11
CA SER A 321 19.96 -2.05 -2.84
C SER A 321 18.78 -1.81 -3.78
N LEU A 322 17.57 -2.22 -3.37
CA LEU A 322 16.35 -2.16 -4.18
C LEU A 322 15.55 -0.87 -3.99
N THR A 323 15.45 -0.06 -5.05
CA THR A 323 14.56 1.11 -5.15
C THR A 323 13.36 0.77 -6.04
N PHE A 324 12.21 1.39 -5.77
CA PHE A 324 11.01 1.29 -6.61
C PHE A 324 10.67 2.63 -7.25
N ALA A 325 10.10 2.57 -8.45
CA ALA A 325 9.43 3.67 -9.14
C ALA A 325 7.95 3.29 -9.38
N ASN A 326 7.06 4.27 -9.33
CA ASN A 326 5.61 4.10 -9.44
C ASN A 326 5.06 4.39 -10.85
N ASP A 327 5.89 4.92 -11.76
CA ASP A 327 5.58 5.11 -13.18
C ASP A 327 6.88 5.20 -14.02
N GLY A 328 6.74 5.36 -15.34
CA GLY A 328 7.87 5.49 -16.26
C GLY A 328 8.70 6.77 -16.10
N VAL A 329 8.12 7.86 -15.60
CA VAL A 329 8.84 9.13 -15.37
C VAL A 329 9.73 8.99 -14.13
N GLU A 330 9.18 8.52 -13.02
CA GLU A 330 9.95 8.17 -11.82
C GLU A 330 11.06 7.15 -12.15
N ALA A 331 10.80 6.19 -13.05
CA ALA A 331 11.80 5.21 -13.47
C ALA A 331 12.99 5.86 -14.22
N VAL A 332 12.71 6.79 -15.15
CA VAL A 332 13.75 7.53 -15.88
C VAL A 332 14.55 8.45 -14.94
N GLU A 333 13.90 9.11 -13.98
CA GLU A 333 14.57 9.98 -13.00
C GLU A 333 15.42 9.17 -12.00
N ALA A 334 14.86 8.09 -11.44
CA ALA A 334 15.58 7.19 -10.54
C ALA A 334 16.78 6.52 -11.25
N TYR A 335 16.66 6.18 -12.54
CA TYR A 335 17.78 5.67 -13.32
C TYR A 335 18.93 6.69 -13.41
N LYS A 336 18.62 7.94 -13.77
CA LYS A 336 19.59 9.05 -13.89
C LYS A 336 20.27 9.42 -12.57
N LEU A 337 19.60 9.19 -11.45
CA LEU A 337 20.10 9.51 -10.10
C LEU A 337 20.90 8.37 -9.45
N LEU A 338 20.53 7.11 -9.72
CA LEU A 338 21.05 5.93 -9.00
C LEU A 338 22.01 5.07 -9.80
N HIS A 339 22.07 5.24 -11.13
CA HIS A 339 22.83 4.41 -12.07
C HIS A 339 22.73 2.90 -11.77
N PRO A 340 21.50 2.34 -11.73
CA PRO A 340 21.25 0.99 -11.25
C PRO A 340 21.89 -0.05 -12.16
N SER A 341 22.44 -1.12 -11.56
CA SER A 341 23.13 -2.20 -12.28
C SER A 341 22.18 -3.27 -12.84
N LEU A 342 20.87 -3.13 -12.58
CA LEU A 342 19.78 -3.98 -13.07
C LEU A 342 18.46 -3.20 -12.91
N VAL A 343 17.61 -3.23 -13.93
CA VAL A 343 16.26 -2.66 -13.90
C VAL A 343 15.23 -3.76 -14.18
N PHE A 344 14.16 -3.80 -13.41
CA PHE A 344 12.94 -4.50 -13.76
C PHE A 344 11.89 -3.45 -14.14
N MET A 345 11.33 -3.54 -15.35
CA MET A 345 10.47 -2.52 -15.94
C MET A 345 9.12 -3.12 -16.31
N ASP A 346 8.06 -2.72 -15.62
CA ASP A 346 6.69 -2.99 -16.06
C ASP A 346 6.42 -2.32 -17.41
N ILE A 347 5.85 -3.07 -18.36
CA ILE A 347 5.47 -2.51 -19.66
C ILE A 347 4.21 -1.63 -19.50
N SER A 348 3.26 -2.03 -18.66
CA SER A 348 1.90 -1.46 -18.64
C SER A 348 1.71 -0.42 -17.54
N MET A 349 2.51 0.64 -17.55
CA MET A 349 2.39 1.77 -16.62
C MET A 349 1.56 2.93 -17.23
N PRO A 350 0.80 3.69 -16.42
CA PRO A 350 0.03 4.84 -16.89
C PRO A 350 0.93 6.06 -17.19
N GLY A 351 0.50 6.91 -18.12
CA GLY A 351 1.26 8.09 -18.53
C GLY A 351 2.41 7.72 -19.48
N MET A 352 3.57 7.38 -18.90
CA MET A 352 4.75 6.90 -19.65
C MET A 352 4.86 5.38 -19.49
N ASP A 353 4.75 4.65 -20.60
CA ASP A 353 4.83 3.19 -20.60
C ASP A 353 6.28 2.68 -20.42
N GLY A 354 6.46 1.39 -20.12
CA GLY A 354 7.79 0.81 -19.89
C GLY A 354 8.71 0.82 -21.11
N MET A 355 8.17 0.84 -22.33
CA MET A 355 8.94 0.93 -23.56
C MET A 355 9.41 2.37 -23.81
N GLU A 356 8.57 3.37 -23.56
CA GLU A 356 8.94 4.79 -23.61
C GLU A 356 9.97 5.14 -22.53
N ALA A 357 9.75 4.69 -21.28
CA ALA A 357 10.72 4.82 -20.20
C ALA A 357 12.07 4.20 -20.57
N THR A 358 12.05 3.00 -21.18
CA THR A 358 13.28 2.34 -21.68
C THR A 358 13.96 3.16 -22.77
N ARG A 359 13.24 3.63 -23.80
CA ARG A 359 13.82 4.49 -24.87
C ARG A 359 14.47 5.74 -24.30
N ASN A 360 13.84 6.37 -23.29
CA ASN A 360 14.37 7.54 -22.59
C ASN A 360 15.63 7.22 -21.76
N ILE A 361 15.71 6.04 -21.13
CA ILE A 361 16.92 5.53 -20.47
C ILE A 361 18.02 5.27 -21.52
N ARG A 362 17.73 4.56 -22.62
CA ARG A 362 18.69 4.27 -23.70
C ARG A 362 19.16 5.53 -24.44
N ALA A 363 18.40 6.62 -24.43
CA ALA A 363 18.85 7.92 -24.91
C ALA A 363 19.87 8.54 -23.95
N TYR A 364 19.52 8.63 -22.66
CA TYR A 364 20.41 9.14 -21.62
C TYR A 364 21.73 8.34 -21.50
N GLU A 365 21.69 7.01 -21.60
CA GLU A 365 22.90 6.17 -21.58
C GLU A 365 23.87 6.51 -22.72
N ARG A 366 23.35 6.79 -23.93
CA ARG A 366 24.16 7.20 -25.09
C ARG A 366 24.70 8.62 -24.94
N GLU A 367 23.88 9.56 -24.45
CA GLU A 367 24.28 10.95 -24.22
C GLU A 367 25.34 11.10 -23.12
N ALA A 368 25.23 10.30 -22.05
CA ALA A 368 26.17 10.27 -20.94
C ALA A 368 27.36 9.29 -21.16
N ASN A 369 27.40 8.58 -22.30
CA ASN A 369 28.39 7.55 -22.64
C ASN A 369 28.56 6.50 -21.52
N LEU A 370 27.44 6.00 -21.00
CA LEU A 370 27.36 4.94 -19.99
C LEU A 370 27.34 3.56 -20.65
N THR A 371 27.79 2.54 -19.92
CA THR A 371 27.51 1.14 -20.29
C THR A 371 26.03 0.85 -20.02
N PRO A 372 25.25 0.32 -20.98
CA PRO A 372 23.85 0.03 -20.78
C PRO A 372 23.61 -0.95 -19.62
N ALA A 373 22.69 -0.61 -18.72
CA ALA A 373 22.25 -1.54 -17.67
C ALA A 373 21.26 -2.57 -18.24
N PRO A 374 21.21 -3.82 -17.76
CA PRO A 374 20.16 -4.76 -18.14
C PRO A 374 18.78 -4.28 -17.69
N ILE A 375 17.84 -4.19 -18.61
CA ILE A 375 16.44 -3.80 -18.39
C ILE A 375 15.54 -4.99 -18.73
N ILE A 376 14.95 -5.59 -17.69
CA ILE A 376 14.12 -6.79 -17.77
C ILE A 376 12.64 -6.38 -17.83
N ALA A 377 11.98 -6.65 -18.94
CA ALA A 377 10.55 -6.39 -19.12
C ALA A 377 9.70 -7.24 -18.17
N MET A 378 8.64 -6.67 -17.60
CA MET A 378 7.59 -7.38 -16.89
C MET A 378 6.26 -7.14 -17.61
N THR A 379 5.71 -8.17 -18.26
CA THR A 379 4.53 -8.06 -19.14
C THR A 379 3.45 -9.07 -18.79
N ALA A 380 2.17 -8.70 -18.99
CA ALA A 380 1.04 -9.63 -18.83
C ALA A 380 1.06 -10.78 -19.86
N HIS A 381 1.58 -10.52 -21.07
CA HIS A 381 1.62 -11.47 -22.17
C HIS A 381 2.99 -11.45 -22.86
N ALA A 382 3.44 -12.61 -23.30
CA ALA A 382 4.55 -12.76 -24.21
C ALA A 382 4.04 -13.58 -25.39
N MET A 383 3.34 -12.91 -26.31
CA MET A 383 2.91 -13.49 -27.58
C MET A 383 3.93 -13.20 -28.68
N ASP A 384 3.92 -14.00 -29.73
CA ASP A 384 4.76 -13.78 -30.91
C ASP A 384 4.40 -12.42 -31.55
N GLY A 385 5.38 -11.51 -31.58
CA GLY A 385 5.22 -10.11 -32.00
C GLY A 385 5.46 -9.08 -30.87
N ASP A 386 5.18 -9.41 -29.60
CA ASP A 386 5.51 -8.51 -28.48
C ASP A 386 7.02 -8.48 -28.23
N ALA A 387 7.70 -9.61 -28.40
CA ALA A 387 9.15 -9.74 -28.20
C ALA A 387 9.96 -8.82 -29.12
N GLU A 388 9.53 -8.65 -30.38
CA GLU A 388 10.18 -7.74 -31.34
C GLU A 388 10.07 -6.29 -30.87
N ARG A 389 8.86 -5.84 -30.51
CA ARG A 389 8.61 -4.48 -29.99
C ARG A 389 9.36 -4.16 -28.71
N ILE A 390 9.50 -5.15 -27.82
CA ILE A 390 10.25 -5.02 -26.57
C ILE A 390 11.76 -4.87 -26.85
N MET A 391 12.30 -5.63 -27.80
CA MET A 391 13.70 -5.48 -28.24
C MET A 391 13.94 -4.17 -29.01
N GLU A 392 13.02 -3.73 -29.88
CA GLU A 392 13.06 -2.42 -30.56
C GLU A 392 13.02 -1.24 -29.58
N ALA A 393 12.32 -1.38 -28.45
CA ALA A 393 12.34 -0.40 -27.37
C ALA A 393 13.65 -0.40 -26.55
N GLY A 394 14.48 -1.44 -26.69
CA GLY A 394 15.79 -1.56 -26.05
C GLY A 394 15.79 -2.28 -24.69
N LEU A 395 14.79 -3.12 -24.40
CA LEU A 395 14.81 -4.02 -23.23
C LEU A 395 15.54 -5.33 -23.59
N ASP A 396 16.27 -5.90 -22.64
CA ASP A 396 17.20 -7.01 -22.89
C ASP A 396 16.58 -8.39 -22.73
N GLU A 397 15.59 -8.53 -21.82
CA GLU A 397 14.93 -9.80 -21.50
C GLU A 397 13.47 -9.59 -21.10
N VAL A 398 12.69 -10.69 -21.02
CA VAL A 398 11.25 -10.66 -20.70
C VAL A 398 10.90 -11.64 -19.57
N LEU A 399 10.14 -11.17 -18.59
CA LEU A 399 9.44 -11.97 -17.57
C LEU A 399 7.93 -11.79 -17.70
N THR A 400 7.20 -12.90 -17.77
CA THR A 400 5.73 -12.88 -17.76
C THR A 400 5.17 -12.70 -16.36
N LYS A 401 4.14 -11.86 -16.23
CA LYS A 401 3.32 -11.70 -15.03
C LYS A 401 2.34 -12.89 -14.93
N PRO A 402 2.02 -13.41 -13.72
CA PRO A 402 2.53 -13.00 -12.42
C PRO A 402 3.99 -13.43 -12.21
N VAL A 403 4.83 -12.45 -11.87
CA VAL A 403 6.29 -12.61 -11.69
C VAL A 403 6.57 -13.65 -10.59
N ARG A 404 7.62 -14.47 -10.77
CA ARG A 404 7.97 -15.58 -9.85
C ARG A 404 9.35 -15.38 -9.24
N LYS A 405 9.55 -15.81 -7.98
CA LYS A 405 10.81 -15.61 -7.24
C LYS A 405 12.03 -16.19 -7.96
N ALA A 406 11.92 -17.37 -8.56
CA ALA A 406 13.07 -18.04 -9.18
C ALA A 406 13.67 -17.24 -10.37
N PRO A 407 12.92 -16.88 -11.43
CA PRO A 407 13.45 -16.03 -12.51
C PRO A 407 14.03 -14.67 -12.03
N VAL A 408 13.36 -13.99 -11.09
CA VAL A 408 13.86 -12.72 -10.55
C VAL A 408 15.20 -12.90 -9.83
N MET A 409 15.32 -13.92 -8.99
CA MET A 409 16.57 -14.24 -8.29
C MET A 409 17.67 -14.69 -9.25
N GLU A 410 17.33 -15.39 -10.33
CA GLU A 410 18.26 -15.78 -11.39
C GLU A 410 18.85 -14.55 -12.09
N ARG A 411 18.02 -13.56 -12.46
CA ARG A 411 18.50 -12.31 -13.10
C ARG A 411 19.32 -11.43 -12.15
N ILE A 412 18.96 -11.37 -10.87
CA ILE A 412 19.79 -10.72 -9.83
C ILE A 412 21.16 -11.43 -9.72
N SER A 413 21.20 -12.77 -9.72
CA SER A 413 22.45 -13.54 -9.68
C SER A 413 23.31 -13.35 -10.92
N SER A 414 22.71 -13.29 -12.11
CA SER A 414 23.41 -12.97 -13.36
C SER A 414 23.99 -11.56 -13.34
N ALA A 415 23.21 -10.56 -12.94
CA ALA A 415 23.67 -9.17 -12.82
C ALA A 415 24.82 -9.04 -11.80
N LYS A 416 24.75 -9.70 -10.65
CA LYS A 416 25.88 -9.78 -9.70
C LYS A 416 27.14 -10.39 -10.33
N THR A 417 26.98 -11.41 -11.17
CA THR A 417 28.09 -12.10 -11.83
C THR A 417 28.73 -11.27 -12.95
N ILE A 418 27.99 -10.32 -13.54
CA ILE A 418 28.51 -9.34 -14.48
C ILE A 418 29.21 -8.21 -13.71
N PHE A 419 28.54 -7.62 -12.71
CA PHE A 419 29.05 -6.53 -11.89
C PHE A 419 30.39 -6.88 -11.21
N ALA A 420 30.51 -8.09 -10.65
CA ALA A 420 31.74 -8.61 -10.04
C ALA A 420 32.85 -9.01 -11.04
N LYS A 421 32.68 -8.70 -12.34
CA LYS A 421 33.70 -8.82 -13.40
C LYS A 421 34.05 -7.48 -14.05
N THR A 422 33.32 -6.42 -13.73
CA THR A 422 33.44 -5.09 -14.38
C THR A 422 33.76 -3.95 -13.42
N GLY A 423 33.65 -4.18 -12.10
CA GLY A 423 34.17 -3.30 -11.03
C GLY A 423 35.38 -3.89 -10.32
#